data_AF-A0A531MFR3-F1
#
_entry.id   AF-A0A531MFR3-F1
#
_cell.length_a   1.000
_cell.length_b   1.000
_cell.length_c   1.000
_cell.angle_alpha   90.00
_cell.angle_beta   90.00
_cell.angle_gamma   90.00
#
_symmetry.space_group_name_H-M   'P 1'
#
loop_
_entity.id
_entity.type
_entity.pdbx_description
1 polymer ?
#
loop_
_entity_poly.entity_id
_entity_poly.type
_entity_poly.pdbx_seq_one_letter_code
_entity_poly.pdbx_strand_id
1 'polypeptide(L)' 'VFADEPNVPQALLDLPNTSLLPHVGSASEHTRRAMADLCVDNLVSWFTERRALTPVPETAHLKARP' A
#
# COMPACT_ATOMS: atom_id res chain seq x y z
N VAL A 1 8.99 -6.29 6.35
CA VAL A 1 7.84 -6.02 7.24
C VAL A 1 7.93 -6.96 8.43
N PHE A 2 7.39 -6.56 9.58
CA PHE A 2 7.28 -7.43 10.76
C PHE A 2 5.87 -8.05 10.83
N ALA A 3 5.72 -9.14 11.58
CA ALA A 3 4.44 -9.85 11.66
C ALA A 3 3.36 -9.07 12.45
N ASP A 4 3.76 -8.29 13.45
CA ASP A 4 2.88 -7.50 14.33
C ASP A 4 3.43 -6.07 14.47
N GLU A 5 3.32 -5.26 13.41
CA GLU A 5 3.87 -3.90 13.42
C GLU A 5 3.07 -2.96 14.36
N PRO A 6 3.73 -2.06 15.10
CA PRO A 6 5.16 -1.71 15.04
C PRO A 6 6.06 -2.57 15.97
N ASN A 7 5.53 -3.63 16.58
CA ASN A 7 6.26 -4.46 17.55
C ASN A 7 7.30 -5.35 16.85
N VAL A 8 8.55 -5.24 17.30
CA VAL A 8 9.65 -6.06 16.79
C VAL A 8 10.07 -7.05 17.88
N PRO A 9 10.14 -8.37 17.58
CA PRO A 9 10.65 -9.36 18.52
C PRO A 9 12.06 -9.02 19.02
N GLN A 10 12.28 -9.06 20.34
CA GLN A 10 13.58 -8.74 20.94
C GLN A 10 14.73 -9.57 20.35
N ALA A 11 14.48 -10.85 20.09
CA ALA A 11 15.46 -11.73 19.47
C ALA A 11 15.96 -11.24 18.11
N LEU A 12 15.15 -10.50 17.33
CA LEU A 12 15.61 -9.90 16.07
C LEU A 12 16.46 -8.65 16.31
N LEU A 13 16.13 -7.84 17.32
CA LEU A 13 16.91 -6.66 17.69
C LEU A 13 18.31 -7.02 18.19
N ASP A 14 18.43 -8.15 18.89
CA ASP A 14 19.69 -8.61 19.48
C ASP A 14 20.64 -9.28 18.47
N LEU A 15 20.15 -9.66 17.28
CA LEU A 15 20.96 -10.35 16.27
C LEU A 15 21.97 -9.40 15.60
N PRO A 16 23.29 -9.62 15.75
CA PRO A 16 24.31 -8.70 15.26
C PRO A 16 24.44 -8.70 13.72
N ASN A 17 23.83 -9.66 13.05
CA ASN A 17 23.88 -9.86 11.60
C ASN A 17 22.59 -9.41 10.89
N THR A 18 21.81 -8.52 11.53
CA THR A 18 20.54 -8.04 10.97
C THR A 18 20.55 -6.52 10.76
N SER A 19 19.76 -6.07 9.79
CA SER A 19 19.41 -4.67 9.59
C SER A 19 17.89 -4.57 9.56
N LEU A 20 17.35 -3.71 10.42
CA LEU A 20 15.93 -3.61 10.68
C LEU A 20 15.45 -2.21 10.28
N LEU A 21 14.40 -2.14 9.48
CA LEU A 21 13.83 -0.90 8.96
C LEU A 21 12.32 -0.84 9.27
N PRO A 22 11.78 0.33 9.67
CA PRO A 22 10.38 0.46 10.10
C PRO A 22 9.43 0.59 8.91
N HIS A 23 9.32 -0.46 8.09
CA HIS A 23 8.42 -0.55 6.93
C HIS A 23 8.54 0.64 5.94
N VAL A 24 9.77 1.06 5.64
CA VAL A 24 10.04 2.23 4.78
C VAL A 24 10.26 1.90 3.30
N GLY A 25 9.83 0.72 2.84
CA GLY A 25 10.12 0.22 1.49
C GLY A 25 9.67 1.16 0.36
N SER A 26 8.58 1.92 0.56
CA SER A 26 8.07 2.92 -0.40
C SER A 26 8.14 4.36 0.13
N ALA A 27 8.80 4.60 1.27
CA ALA A 27 8.64 5.84 2.05
C ALA A 27 9.48 7.04 1.57
N SER A 28 9.65 7.21 0.25
CA SER A 28 10.11 8.49 -0.31
C SER A 28 8.93 9.44 -0.52
N GLU A 29 9.14 10.75 -0.42
CA GLU A 29 8.06 11.72 -0.72
C GLU A 29 7.50 11.53 -2.13
N HIS A 30 8.38 11.32 -3.12
CA HIS A 30 8.00 11.12 -4.50
C HIS A 30 7.11 9.89 -4.69
N THR A 31 7.54 8.73 -4.17
CA THR A 31 6.78 7.48 -4.29
C THR A 31 5.46 7.56 -3.52
N ARG A 32 5.46 8.13 -2.31
CA ARG A 32 4.24 8.28 -1.51
C ARG A 32 3.23 9.24 -2.15
N ARG A 33 3.70 10.30 -2.83
CA ARG A 33 2.84 11.18 -3.63
C ARG A 33 2.22 10.43 -4.80
N ALA A 34 3.01 9.71 -5.60
CA ALA A 34 2.49 8.92 -6.72
C ALA A 34 1.47 7.85 -6.28
N MET A 35 1.70 7.19 -5.14
CA MET A 35 0.72 6.24 -4.56
C MET A 35 -0.58 6.94 -4.13
N ALA A 36 -0.48 8.14 -3.57
CA ALA A 36 -1.64 8.94 -3.17
C ALA A 36 -2.44 9.41 -4.40
N ASP A 37 -1.75 9.88 -5.43
CA ASP A 37 -2.36 10.28 -6.71
C ASP A 37 -3.12 9.08 -7.31
N LEU A 38 -2.50 7.90 -7.40
CA LEU A 38 -3.18 6.70 -7.92
C LEU A 38 -4.40 6.29 -7.09
N CYS A 39 -4.36 6.46 -5.77
CA CYS A 39 -5.50 6.19 -4.89
C CYS A 39 -6.67 7.12 -5.21
N VAL A 40 -6.40 8.42 -5.36
CA VAL A 40 -7.40 9.44 -5.73
C VAL A 40 -7.93 9.19 -7.14
N ASP A 41 -7.05 8.91 -8.10
CA ASP A 41 -7.43 8.66 -9.49
C ASP A 41 -8.33 7.42 -9.64
N ASN A 42 -8.12 6.39 -8.82
CA ASN A 42 -9.05 5.24 -8.74
C ASN A 42 -10.45 5.66 -8.30
N LEU A 43 -10.58 6.56 -7.31
CA LEU A 43 -11.88 7.07 -6.86
C LEU A 43 -12.54 7.95 -7.92
N VAL A 44 -11.77 8.87 -8.52
CA VAL A 44 -12.27 9.73 -9.59
C VAL A 44 -12.80 8.86 -10.73
N SER A 45 -11.99 7.93 -11.25
CA SER A 45 -12.38 7.05 -12.35
C SER A 45 -13.57 6.15 -11.99
N TRP A 46 -13.69 5.71 -10.73
CA TRP A 46 -14.85 4.94 -10.28
C TRP A 46 -16.16 5.71 -10.43
N PHE A 47 -16.19 7.00 -10.09
CA PHE A 47 -17.41 7.80 -10.16
C PHE A 47 -17.66 8.44 -11.53
N THR A 48 -16.61 8.73 -12.30
CA THR A 48 -16.74 9.36 -13.63
C THR A 48 -16.84 8.34 -14.76
N GLU A 49 -15.98 7.33 -14.73
CA GLU A 49 -15.83 6.31 -15.78
C GLU A 49 -16.42 4.95 -15.40
N ARG A 50 -17.00 4.84 -14.19
CA ARG A 50 -17.67 3.64 -13.67
C ARG A 50 -16.78 2.40 -13.57
N ARG A 51 -15.45 2.59 -13.47
CA ARG A 51 -14.46 1.53 -13.22
C ARG A 51 -13.27 2.06 -12.43
N ALA A 52 -12.63 1.20 -11.64
CA ALA A 52 -11.34 1.51 -11.02
C ALA A 52 -10.20 1.35 -12.05
N LEU A 53 -9.11 2.11 -11.89
CA LEU A 53 -7.93 2.01 -12.75
C LEU A 53 -7.13 0.73 -12.47
N THR A 54 -6.98 0.40 -11.18
CA THR A 54 -6.19 -0.74 -10.70
C THR A 54 -6.99 -1.54 -9.68
N PRO A 55 -8.08 -2.22 -10.07
CA PRO A 55 -8.84 -3.06 -9.14
C PRO A 55 -8.01 -4.27 -8.68
N VAL A 56 -8.28 -4.75 -7.47
CA VAL A 56 -7.72 -6.01 -7.01
C VAL A 56 -8.37 -7.20 -7.73
N PRO A 57 -7.68 -8.34 -7.89
CA PRO A 57 -8.22 -9.49 -8.62
C PRO A 57 -9.59 -9.96 -8.11
N GLU A 58 -9.82 -9.95 -6.80
CA GLU A 58 -11.04 -10.39 -6.12
C GLU A 58 -12.26 -9.55 -6.52
N THR A 59 -12.05 -8.29 -6.94
CA THR A 59 -13.12 -7.34 -7.28
C THR A 59 -13.03 -6.78 -8.69
N ALA A 60 -12.17 -7.33 -9.55
CA ALA A 60 -11.96 -6.87 -10.93
C ALA A 60 -13.24 -6.90 -11.81
N HIS A 61 -14.23 -7.69 -11.41
CA HIS A 61 -15.53 -7.81 -12.08
C HIS A 61 -16.56 -6.77 -11.63
N LEU A 62 -16.30 -6.04 -10.53
CA LEU A 62 -17.23 -5.03 -10.01
C LEU A 62 -17.22 -3.78 -10.89
N LYS A 63 -18.41 -3.24 -11.13
CA LYS A 63 -18.62 -1.95 -11.78
C LYS A 63 -19.37 -1.03 -10.83
N ALA A 64 -19.16 0.28 -10.98
CA ALA A 64 -19.90 1.25 -10.19
C ALA A 64 -21.40 1.10 -10.46
N ARG A 65 -22.20 1.07 -9.39
CA ARG A 65 -23.67 1.07 -9.49
C ARG A 65 -24.13 2.36 -10.18
N PRO A 66 -25.20 2.33 -10.99
CA PRO A 66 -25.69 3.50 -11.72
C PRO A 66 -25.98 4.69 -10.81
#